data_AF-A0AAD7ACS5-F1
#
_entry.id   AF-A0AAD7ACS5-F1
#
_cell.length_a   1.000
_cell.length_b   1.000
_cell.length_c   1.000
_cell.angle_alpha   90.00
_cell.angle_beta   90.00
_cell.angle_gamma   90.00
#
_symmetry.space_group_name_H-M   'P 1'
#
loop_
_entity.id
_entity.type
_entity.pdbx_description
1 polymer ?
#
loop_
_entity_poly.entity_id
_entity_poly.type
_entity_poly.pdbx_seq_one_letter_code
_entity_poly.pdbx_strand_id
1 'polypeptide(L)'
;MRDPHETIIRDVLLFPADGGGPRIIPMTFSEAGAKSNPKGFYTINVDLRDLYGKKSMHATRDQGLDVNNQPHKITEGEYDLYHNISPKLPINLCMARLVGVDSKRPGQRPLWRGDAVVVKRAEWPETIPMGAGAHMDYLDFPPEAIELLSQFLLKWYNSDRWRDFFKAEREFSMYLPFIESAFNSCGR
;
A
#
# COMPACT_ATOMS: atom_id res chain seq x y z
N MET A 1 -0.40 -17.42 22.21
CA MET A 1 0.00 -17.15 20.82
C MET A 1 -1.26 -16.72 20.10
N ARG A 2 -1.24 -15.60 19.37
CA ARG A 2 -2.41 -15.12 18.63
C ARG A 2 -2.70 -16.08 17.48
N ASP A 3 -3.98 -16.32 17.17
CA ASP A 3 -4.34 -17.05 15.96
C ASP A 3 -3.89 -16.22 14.74
N PRO A 4 -3.05 -16.75 13.84
CA PRO A 4 -2.57 -16.02 12.68
C PRO A 4 -3.68 -15.63 11.68
N HIS A 5 -4.86 -16.25 11.78
CA HIS A 5 -6.04 -15.94 10.97
C HIS A 5 -6.99 -14.94 11.65
N GLU A 6 -6.70 -14.55 12.90
CA GLU A 6 -7.53 -13.62 13.65
C GLU A 6 -7.66 -12.30 12.90
N THR A 7 -8.88 -11.79 12.77
CA THR A 7 -9.12 -10.45 12.23
C THR A 7 -8.73 -9.41 13.27
N ILE A 8 -7.95 -8.42 12.84
CA ILE A 8 -7.35 -7.44 13.75
C ILE A 8 -7.65 -6.02 13.28
N ILE A 9 -7.65 -5.06 14.20
CA ILE A 9 -7.75 -3.64 13.89
C ILE A 9 -6.44 -2.97 14.30
N ARG A 10 -5.86 -2.18 13.40
CA ARG A 10 -4.68 -1.36 13.66
C ARG A 10 -4.84 0.01 13.07
N ASP A 11 -4.20 0.97 13.71
CA ASP A 11 -4.08 2.32 13.20
C ASP A 11 -3.10 2.35 12.03
N VAL A 12 -3.50 2.99 10.93
CA VAL A 12 -2.73 3.13 9.70
C VAL A 12 -2.69 4.59 9.26
N LEU A 13 -1.66 4.99 8.51
CA LEU A 13 -1.61 6.31 7.92
C LEU A 13 -2.34 6.33 6.57
N LEU A 14 -3.37 7.15 6.45
CA LEU A 14 -4.11 7.40 5.23
C LEU A 14 -3.68 8.72 4.58
N PHE A 15 -3.36 8.66 3.29
CA PHE A 15 -3.29 9.80 2.38
C PHE A 15 -4.56 9.82 1.52
N PRO A 16 -5.55 10.65 1.85
CA PRO A 16 -6.86 10.60 1.22
C PRO A 16 -6.84 11.20 -0.20
N ALA A 17 -7.55 10.58 -1.13
CA ALA A 17 -7.60 11.00 -2.52
C ALA A 17 -8.28 12.36 -2.71
N ASP A 18 -9.16 12.73 -1.78
CA ASP A 18 -9.93 13.98 -1.77
C ASP A 18 -9.07 15.26 -1.59
N GLY A 19 -7.79 15.11 -1.24
CA GLY A 19 -6.87 16.23 -1.01
C GLY A 19 -6.81 16.72 0.44
N GLY A 20 -7.53 16.07 1.35
CA GLY A 20 -7.36 16.22 2.79
C GLY A 20 -5.92 15.97 3.23
N GLY A 21 -5.58 16.39 4.45
CA GLY A 21 -4.26 16.11 5.03
C GLY A 21 -4.07 14.61 5.32
N PRO A 22 -2.81 14.13 5.41
CA PRO A 22 -2.53 12.79 5.93
C PRO A 22 -3.12 12.65 7.34
N ARG A 23 -3.71 11.48 7.63
CA ARG A 23 -4.35 11.23 8.93
C ARG A 23 -4.27 9.75 9.31
N ILE A 24 -4.22 9.49 10.61
CA ILE A 24 -4.28 8.13 11.12
C ILE A 24 -5.74 7.70 11.24
N ILE A 25 -6.05 6.50 10.75
CA ILE A 25 -7.38 5.89 10.87
C ILE A 25 -7.25 4.42 11.28
N PRO A 26 -8.23 3.87 12.01
CA PRO A 26 -8.29 2.43 12.25
C PRO A 26 -8.69 1.71 10.97
N MET A 27 -7.99 0.62 10.64
CA MET A 27 -8.34 -0.27 9.54
C MET A 27 -8.33 -1.73 9.95
N THR A 28 -9.20 -2.51 9.32
CA THR A 28 -9.31 -3.96 9.51
C THR A 28 -8.24 -4.67 8.71
N PHE A 29 -7.64 -5.69 9.33
CA PHE A 29 -6.71 -6.63 8.72
C PHE A 29 -7.33 -8.01 8.84
N SER A 30 -7.50 -8.70 7.71
CA SER A 30 -8.21 -9.98 7.67
C SER A 30 -7.70 -10.87 6.55
N GLU A 31 -8.05 -12.15 6.59
CA GLU A 31 -7.80 -13.07 5.48
C GLU A 31 -8.46 -12.60 4.18
N ALA A 32 -9.65 -12.01 4.29
CA ALA A 32 -10.38 -11.52 3.14
C ALA A 32 -9.66 -10.33 2.49
N GLY A 33 -9.02 -9.48 3.31
CA GLY A 33 -8.07 -8.47 2.87
C GLY A 33 -6.89 -9.10 2.13
N ALA A 34 -6.22 -10.09 2.73
CA ALA A 34 -5.11 -10.82 2.11
C ALA A 34 -5.48 -11.45 0.76
N LYS A 35 -6.58 -12.21 0.68
CA LYS A 35 -7.07 -12.86 -0.54
C LYS A 35 -7.42 -11.87 -1.66
N SER A 36 -7.73 -10.62 -1.30
CA SER A 36 -8.08 -9.58 -2.26
C SER A 36 -6.88 -8.76 -2.76
N ASN A 37 -5.72 -8.89 -2.11
CA ASN A 37 -4.50 -8.20 -2.48
C ASN A 37 -3.73 -9.03 -3.54
N PRO A 38 -3.33 -8.44 -4.69
CA PRO A 38 -2.58 -9.15 -5.73
C PRO A 38 -1.27 -9.80 -5.23
N LYS A 39 -0.70 -9.31 -4.13
CA LYS A 39 0.49 -9.89 -3.47
C LYS A 39 0.18 -10.51 -2.10
N GLY A 40 -1.02 -11.03 -1.90
CA GLY A 40 -1.45 -11.67 -0.65
C GLY A 40 -0.67 -12.94 -0.32
N PHE A 41 0.57 -12.81 0.15
CA PHE A 41 1.38 -13.92 0.67
C PHE A 41 1.15 -14.16 2.17
N TYR A 42 0.62 -13.15 2.88
CA TYR A 42 0.39 -13.20 4.31
C TYR A 42 -1.00 -13.73 4.68
N THR A 43 -1.12 -14.37 5.84
CA THR A 43 -2.38 -14.92 6.35
C THR A 43 -3.49 -13.87 6.49
N ILE A 44 -3.15 -12.69 6.99
CA ILE A 44 -4.02 -11.52 7.01
C ILE A 44 -3.31 -10.33 6.37
N ASN A 45 -4.07 -9.38 5.83
CA ASN A 45 -3.55 -8.12 5.31
C ASN A 45 -4.62 -7.01 5.46
N VAL A 46 -4.21 -5.75 5.35
CA VAL A 46 -5.10 -4.59 5.39
C VAL A 46 -6.22 -4.74 4.35
N ASP A 47 -7.44 -4.50 4.77
CA ASP A 47 -8.62 -4.62 3.93
C ASP A 47 -8.86 -3.32 3.15
N LEU A 48 -8.46 -3.31 1.87
CA LEU A 48 -8.55 -2.14 0.99
C LEU A 48 -9.82 -2.13 0.14
N ARG A 49 -10.69 -3.13 0.31
CA ARG A 49 -11.84 -3.35 -0.58
C ARG A 49 -12.84 -2.21 -0.52
N ASP A 50 -13.04 -1.62 0.64
CA ASP A 50 -13.94 -0.48 0.84
C ASP A 50 -13.35 0.82 0.25
N LEU A 51 -12.01 0.94 0.21
CA LEU A 51 -11.34 2.11 -0.36
C LEU A 51 -11.32 2.08 -1.90
N TYR A 52 -11.04 0.93 -2.50
CA TYR A 52 -10.81 0.84 -3.95
C TYR A 52 -12.01 0.28 -4.73
N GLY A 53 -12.90 -0.43 -4.03
CA GLY A 53 -13.96 -1.22 -4.64
C GLY A 53 -13.43 -2.48 -5.33
N LYS A 54 -14.25 -3.52 -5.36
CA LYS A 54 -13.91 -4.85 -5.92
C LYS A 54 -13.30 -4.79 -7.32
N LYS A 55 -13.77 -3.87 -8.17
CA LYS A 55 -13.35 -3.74 -9.58
C LYS A 55 -11.95 -3.14 -9.76
N SER A 56 -11.36 -2.54 -8.73
CA SER A 56 -10.03 -1.91 -8.82
C SER A 56 -8.98 -2.64 -7.99
N MET A 57 -9.36 -3.68 -7.23
CA MET A 57 -8.43 -4.43 -6.36
C MET A 57 -7.24 -5.04 -7.10
N HIS A 58 -7.42 -5.46 -8.36
CA HIS A 58 -6.33 -6.02 -9.18
C HIS A 58 -5.23 -5.00 -9.51
N ALA A 59 -5.54 -3.70 -9.43
CA ALA A 59 -4.63 -2.60 -9.67
C ALA A 59 -4.00 -2.05 -8.39
N THR A 60 -4.21 -2.73 -7.25
CA THR A 60 -3.51 -2.43 -5.99
C THR A 60 -2.02 -2.72 -6.14
N ARG A 61 -1.22 -1.87 -5.52
CA ARG A 61 0.24 -1.92 -5.47
C ARG A 61 0.68 -1.70 -4.04
N ASP A 62 1.75 -2.38 -3.68
CA ASP A 62 2.46 -2.25 -2.43
C ASP A 62 3.91 -1.88 -2.72
N GLN A 63 4.45 -1.02 -1.87
CA GLN A 63 5.85 -0.64 -1.87
C GLN A 63 6.37 -0.75 -0.44
N GLY A 64 7.40 -1.59 -0.23
CA GLY A 64 8.08 -1.69 1.06
C GLY A 64 8.99 -0.48 1.30
N LEU A 65 9.07 -0.06 2.57
CA LEU A 65 9.91 1.02 3.06
C LEU A 65 10.59 0.59 4.36
N ASP A 66 11.92 0.52 4.35
CA ASP A 66 12.71 0.25 5.54
C ASP A 66 13.21 1.56 6.14
N VAL A 67 12.76 1.86 7.35
CA VAL A 67 13.11 3.08 8.07
C VAL A 67 14.07 2.73 9.19
N ASN A 68 15.31 3.16 9.06
CA ASN A 68 16.38 2.88 10.02
C ASN A 68 17.15 4.16 10.36
N ASN A 69 17.92 4.14 11.45
CA ASN A 69 18.80 5.22 11.89
C ASN A 69 18.07 6.56 12.11
N GLN A 70 16.90 6.52 12.74
CA GLN A 70 16.10 7.69 13.06
C GLN A 70 16.36 8.18 14.49
N PRO A 71 16.26 9.50 14.76
CA PRO A 71 16.35 10.04 16.12
C PRO A 71 15.33 9.43 17.08
N HIS A 72 14.12 9.14 16.57
CA HIS A 72 13.05 8.50 17.34
C HIS A 72 12.96 7.02 16.97
N LYS A 73 13.39 6.13 17.85
CA LYS A 73 13.39 4.68 17.60
C LYS A 73 12.00 4.10 17.31
N ILE A 74 10.95 4.73 17.83
CA ILE A 74 9.57 4.31 17.54
C ILE A 74 9.18 4.46 16.06
N THR A 75 9.85 5.32 15.30
CA THR A 75 9.59 5.50 13.86
C THR A 75 10.40 4.53 13.00
N GLU A 76 11.36 3.81 13.57
CA GLU A 76 12.09 2.76 12.86
C GLU A 76 11.23 1.52 12.63
N GLY A 77 11.62 0.73 11.64
CA GLY A 77 11.00 -0.53 11.25
C GLY A 77 10.59 -0.56 9.78
N GLU A 78 9.86 -1.61 9.44
CA GLU A 78 9.36 -1.85 8.09
C GLU A 78 7.95 -1.29 7.92
N TYR A 79 7.71 -0.64 6.78
CA TYR A 79 6.40 -0.11 6.40
C TYR A 79 6.04 -0.59 5.00
N ASP A 80 4.75 -0.73 4.73
CA ASP A 80 4.24 -0.95 3.38
C ASP A 80 3.29 0.18 2.99
N LEU A 81 3.58 0.84 1.87
CA LEU A 81 2.67 1.77 1.19
C LEU A 81 1.79 1.01 0.20
N TYR A 82 0.51 0.87 0.54
CA TYR A 82 -0.53 0.42 -0.37
C TYR A 82 -1.13 1.60 -1.13
N HIS A 83 -1.27 1.44 -2.44
CA HIS A 83 -1.91 2.41 -3.33
C HIS A 83 -2.55 1.70 -4.51
N ASN A 84 -3.28 2.45 -5.36
CA ASN A 84 -3.87 1.90 -6.56
C ASN A 84 -3.39 2.67 -7.81
N ILE A 85 -3.39 2.00 -8.95
CA ILE A 85 -3.06 2.61 -10.26
C ILE A 85 -4.21 2.54 -11.27
N SER A 86 -5.38 2.03 -10.87
CA SER A 86 -6.55 1.93 -11.73
C SER A 86 -6.98 3.31 -12.24
N PRO A 87 -7.12 3.52 -13.56
CA PRO A 87 -7.62 4.78 -14.09
C PRO A 87 -9.09 5.06 -13.70
N LYS A 88 -9.80 4.05 -13.17
CA LYS A 88 -11.17 4.19 -12.65
C LYS A 88 -11.22 4.94 -11.31
N LEU A 89 -10.08 5.06 -10.62
CA LEU A 89 -9.96 5.81 -9.37
C LEU A 89 -9.42 7.23 -9.64
N PRO A 90 -9.83 8.23 -8.82
CA PRO A 90 -9.33 9.59 -8.96
C PRO A 90 -7.83 9.65 -8.65
N ILE A 91 -7.15 10.66 -9.19
CA ILE A 91 -5.78 10.98 -8.78
C ILE A 91 -5.79 11.31 -7.28
N ASN A 92 -4.81 10.80 -6.54
CA ASN A 92 -4.67 11.10 -5.12
C ASN A 92 -4.15 12.53 -4.95
N LEU A 93 -5.05 13.46 -4.61
CA LEU A 93 -4.70 14.88 -4.48
C LEU A 93 -3.82 15.17 -3.27
N CYS A 94 -3.93 14.38 -2.19
CA CYS A 94 -3.06 14.53 -1.02
C CYS A 94 -1.61 14.22 -1.39
N MET A 95 -1.38 13.08 -2.06
CA MET A 95 -0.06 12.68 -2.53
C MET A 95 0.48 13.65 -3.59
N ALA A 96 -0.36 14.10 -4.54
CA ALA A 96 0.05 15.07 -5.54
C ALA A 96 0.54 16.39 -4.90
N ARG A 97 -0.19 16.91 -3.90
CA ARG A 97 0.24 18.08 -3.11
C ARG A 97 1.54 17.81 -2.37
N LEU A 98 1.65 16.65 -1.72
CA LEU A 98 2.85 16.26 -0.98
C LEU A 98 4.10 16.30 -1.86
N VAL A 99 4.00 15.82 -3.10
CA VAL A 99 5.13 15.79 -4.05
C VAL A 99 5.25 17.04 -4.93
N GLY A 100 4.41 18.06 -4.72
CA GLY A 100 4.44 19.32 -5.47
C GLY A 100 4.02 19.21 -6.94
N VAL A 101 3.15 18.25 -7.28
CA VAL A 101 2.67 18.04 -8.65
C VAL A 101 1.30 18.68 -8.86
N ASP A 102 1.16 19.44 -9.96
CA ASP A 102 -0.15 19.88 -10.43
C ASP A 102 -0.96 18.68 -10.95
N SER A 103 -1.94 18.25 -10.17
CA SER A 103 -2.84 17.14 -10.51
C SER A 103 -3.61 17.34 -11.85
N LYS A 104 -3.77 18.57 -12.33
CA LYS A 104 -4.43 18.87 -13.62
C LYS A 104 -3.48 18.77 -14.80
N ARG A 105 -2.18 18.89 -14.54
CA ARG A 105 -1.11 18.83 -15.54
C ARG A 105 0.01 17.95 -15.02
N PRO A 106 -0.28 16.66 -14.73
CA PRO A 106 0.76 15.73 -14.33
C PRO A 106 1.79 15.69 -15.45
N GLY A 107 3.07 15.88 -15.11
CA GLY A 107 4.14 15.70 -16.08
C GLY A 107 4.23 14.24 -16.54
N GLN A 108 5.39 13.83 -17.04
CA GLN A 108 5.60 12.43 -17.43
C GLN A 108 5.65 11.48 -16.23
N ARG A 109 5.68 12.01 -15.00
CA ARG A 109 5.69 11.21 -13.78
C ARG A 109 4.27 10.74 -13.44
N PRO A 110 4.05 9.44 -13.33
CA PRO A 110 2.76 8.88 -12.96
C PRO A 110 2.41 9.14 -11.50
N LEU A 111 1.11 9.14 -11.21
CA LEU A 111 0.54 9.52 -9.93
C LEU A 111 -0.25 8.36 -9.31
N TRP A 112 -0.21 8.30 -7.99
CA TRP A 112 -1.06 7.44 -7.18
C TRP A 112 -2.55 7.75 -7.43
N ARG A 113 -3.38 6.71 -7.43
CA ARG A 113 -4.84 6.82 -7.58
C ARG A 113 -5.57 6.16 -6.41
N GLY A 114 -6.74 6.71 -6.11
CA GLY A 114 -7.48 6.35 -4.91
C GLY A 114 -6.74 6.74 -3.65
N ASP A 115 -7.28 6.33 -2.50
CA ASP A 115 -6.62 6.50 -1.22
C ASP A 115 -5.28 5.74 -1.21
N ALA A 116 -4.31 6.22 -0.43
CA ALA A 116 -3.08 5.50 -0.20
C ALA A 116 -2.91 5.26 1.30
N VAL A 117 -2.52 4.04 1.68
CA VAL A 117 -2.47 3.58 3.06
C VAL A 117 -1.07 3.09 3.37
N VAL A 118 -0.48 3.59 4.45
CA VAL A 118 0.79 3.08 4.97
C VAL A 118 0.54 2.31 6.26
N VAL A 119 0.99 1.06 6.29
CA VAL A 119 0.92 0.20 7.47
C VAL A 119 2.32 0.01 8.04
N LYS A 120 2.41 -0.15 9.36
CA LYS A 120 3.65 -0.53 10.04
C LYS A 120 3.66 -2.04 10.30
N ARG A 121 4.80 -2.67 10.03
CA ARG A 121 5.04 -4.09 10.24
C ARG A 121 5.99 -4.31 11.40
N ALA A 122 5.86 -5.46 12.05
CA ALA A 122 6.88 -6.00 12.94
C ALA A 122 7.66 -7.08 12.21
N GLU A 123 9.00 -6.99 12.31
CA GLU A 123 9.92 -8.00 11.83
C GLU A 123 9.62 -9.34 12.53
N TRP A 124 9.45 -10.40 11.73
CA TRP A 124 9.23 -11.74 12.27
C TRP A 124 10.56 -12.34 12.73
N PRO A 125 10.63 -12.98 13.92
CA PRO A 125 11.81 -13.75 14.30
C PRO A 125 12.03 -14.89 13.29
N GLU A 126 13.29 -15.08 12.90
CA GLU A 126 13.83 -15.78 11.71
C GLU A 126 13.45 -17.27 11.47
N THR A 127 12.40 -17.82 12.08
CA THR A 127 12.01 -19.23 11.88
C THR A 127 10.53 -19.36 11.51
N ILE A 128 10.26 -19.59 10.22
CA ILE A 128 8.95 -20.03 9.74
C ILE A 128 8.88 -21.54 9.97
N PRO A 129 7.93 -22.07 10.77
CA PRO A 129 7.63 -23.49 10.75
C PRO A 129 7.13 -23.86 9.35
N MET A 130 7.80 -24.81 8.69
CA MET A 130 7.36 -25.29 7.37
C MET A 130 5.87 -25.68 7.42
N GLY A 131 5.06 -25.03 6.58
CA GLY A 131 3.63 -25.33 6.41
C GLY A 131 2.64 -24.36 7.05
N ALA A 132 3.07 -23.33 7.79
CA ALA A 132 2.17 -22.38 8.46
C ALA A 132 1.72 -21.18 7.58
N GLY A 133 2.33 -20.97 6.42
CA GLY A 133 2.15 -19.76 5.61
C GLY A 133 3.04 -18.61 6.09
N ALA A 134 3.18 -17.55 5.28
CA ALA A 134 3.88 -16.36 5.74
C ALA A 134 2.95 -15.58 6.67
N HIS A 135 3.45 -15.22 7.84
CA HIS A 135 2.72 -14.41 8.80
C HIS A 135 3.37 -13.04 8.88
N MET A 136 2.54 -12.01 9.11
CA MET A 136 2.99 -10.64 9.28
C MET A 136 2.29 -10.07 10.49
N ASP A 137 3.07 -9.53 11.43
CA ASP A 137 2.51 -8.77 12.54
C ASP A 137 2.39 -7.31 12.13
N TYR A 138 1.20 -6.75 12.31
CA TYR A 138 0.94 -5.34 12.04
C TYR A 138 0.85 -4.56 13.35
N LEU A 139 1.54 -3.42 13.37
CA LEU A 139 1.62 -2.51 14.51
C LEU A 139 0.77 -1.27 14.25
N ASP A 140 0.35 -0.60 15.32
CA ASP A 140 -0.26 0.71 15.21
C ASP A 140 0.75 1.72 14.64
N PHE A 141 0.28 2.53 13.70
CA PHE A 141 1.13 3.50 13.03
C PHE A 141 1.55 4.62 14.00
N PRO A 142 2.85 4.88 14.18
CA PRO A 142 3.32 5.93 15.09
C PRO A 142 3.11 7.32 14.47
N PRO A 143 2.37 8.24 15.13
CA PRO A 143 2.15 9.60 14.65
C PRO A 143 3.43 10.37 14.31
N GLU A 144 4.51 10.10 15.03
CA GLU A 144 5.82 10.71 14.83
C GLU A 144 6.45 10.35 13.47
N ALA A 145 6.00 9.26 12.83
CA ALA A 145 6.50 8.83 11.53
C ALA A 145 5.81 9.54 10.33
N ILE A 146 4.74 10.31 10.55
CA ILE A 146 3.99 10.95 9.45
C ILE A 146 4.89 11.88 8.64
N GLU A 147 5.61 12.78 9.30
CA GLU A 147 6.48 13.74 8.63
C GLU A 147 7.64 13.04 7.93
N LEU A 148 8.26 12.07 8.61
CA LEU A 148 9.37 11.30 8.09
C LEU A 148 8.99 10.56 6.80
N LEU A 149 7.86 9.85 6.80
CA LEU A 149 7.39 9.11 5.63
C LEU A 149 6.94 10.05 4.51
N SER A 150 6.33 11.19 4.86
CA SER A 150 5.98 12.23 3.90
C SER A 150 7.23 12.76 3.16
N GLN A 151 8.31 13.04 3.90
CA GLN A 151 9.59 13.45 3.32
C GLN A 151 10.25 12.33 2.51
N PHE A 152 10.16 11.08 2.97
CA PHE A 152 10.67 9.94 2.22
C PHE A 152 9.96 9.81 0.86
N LEU A 153 8.63 9.88 0.85
CA LEU A 153 7.83 9.78 -0.37
C LEU A 153 8.15 10.91 -1.36
N LEU A 154 8.32 12.13 -0.86
CA LEU A 154 8.79 13.27 -1.67
C LEU A 154 10.17 13.01 -2.28
N LYS A 155 11.14 12.53 -1.49
CA LYS A 155 12.50 12.20 -1.97
C LYS A 155 12.47 11.06 -2.99
N TRP A 156 11.72 10.00 -2.72
CA TRP A 156 11.56 8.86 -3.61
C TRP A 156 10.96 9.29 -4.96
N TYR A 157 9.87 10.07 -4.92
CA TYR A 157 9.22 10.56 -6.13
C TYR A 157 10.13 11.46 -6.97
N ASN A 158 11.05 12.17 -6.31
CA ASN A 158 12.03 13.02 -6.97
C ASN A 158 13.30 12.31 -7.46
N SER A 159 13.54 11.08 -7.02
CA SER A 159 14.64 10.23 -7.51
C SER A 159 14.30 9.58 -8.86
N ASP A 160 15.23 8.89 -9.52
CA ASP A 160 14.90 8.08 -10.70
C ASP A 160 14.28 6.71 -10.36
N ARG A 161 14.19 6.35 -9.06
CA ARG A 161 13.64 5.05 -8.61
C ARG A 161 12.18 4.84 -8.99
N TRP A 162 11.42 5.92 -9.22
CA TRP A 162 10.05 5.79 -9.73
C TRP A 162 10.07 5.12 -11.12
N ARG A 163 11.09 5.35 -11.96
CA ARG A 163 11.11 4.82 -13.34
C ARG A 163 11.08 3.30 -13.37
N ASP A 164 11.83 2.65 -12.49
CA ASP A 164 11.90 1.19 -12.42
C ASP A 164 10.57 0.61 -11.93
N PHE A 165 9.98 1.24 -10.90
CA PHE A 165 8.66 0.89 -10.39
C PHE A 165 7.59 1.01 -11.48
N PHE A 166 7.56 2.13 -12.19
CA PHE A 166 6.56 2.41 -13.22
C PHE A 166 6.79 1.68 -14.54
N LYS A 167 8.02 1.28 -14.85
CA LYS A 167 8.31 0.40 -16.00
C LYS A 167 7.66 -0.97 -15.78
N ALA A 168 7.87 -1.56 -14.60
CA ALA A 168 7.22 -2.82 -14.22
C ALA A 168 5.68 -2.70 -14.25
N GLU A 169 5.14 -1.54 -13.85
CA GLU A 169 3.69 -1.30 -13.92
C GLU A 169 3.14 -1.11 -15.33
N ARG A 170 3.88 -0.44 -16.22
CA ARG A 170 3.48 -0.29 -17.62
C ARG A 170 3.48 -1.65 -18.32
N GLU A 171 4.47 -2.48 -18.03
CA GLU A 171 4.53 -3.86 -18.49
C GLU A 171 3.33 -4.66 -17.97
N PHE A 172 3.02 -4.59 -16.68
CA PHE A 172 1.83 -5.24 -16.10
C PHE A 172 0.51 -4.72 -16.71
N SER A 173 0.40 -3.41 -16.98
CA SER A 173 -0.79 -2.78 -17.55
C SER A 173 -1.06 -3.21 -19.00
N MET A 174 -0.01 -3.56 -19.76
CA MET A 174 -0.17 -4.17 -21.09
C MET A 174 -0.80 -5.56 -21.01
N TYR A 175 -0.59 -6.29 -19.91
CA TYR A 175 -1.19 -7.61 -19.67
C TYR A 175 -2.52 -7.56 -18.91
N LEU A 176 -2.90 -6.40 -18.35
CA LEU A 176 -4.15 -6.22 -17.58
C LEU A 176 -5.39 -6.75 -18.31
N PRO A 177 -5.59 -6.50 -19.62
CA PRO A 177 -6.76 -7.03 -20.34
C PRO A 177 -6.80 -8.57 -20.39
N PHE A 178 -5.64 -9.21 -20.46
CA PHE A 178 -5.53 -10.67 -20.42
C PHE A 178 -5.81 -11.23 -19.03
N ILE A 179 -5.32 -10.55 -17.99
CA ILE A 179 -5.56 -10.90 -16.58
C ILE A 179 -7.04 -10.70 -16.22
N GLU A 180 -7.64 -9.57 -16.58
CA GLU A 180 -9.07 -9.31 -16.37
C GLU A 180 -9.95 -10.35 -17.10
N SER A 181 -9.56 -10.77 -18.32
CA SER A 181 -10.25 -11.85 -19.02
C SER A 181 -10.15 -13.18 -18.27
N ALA A 182 -8.98 -13.54 -17.73
CA ALA A 182 -8.76 -14.78 -16.99
C ALA A 182 -9.54 -14.84 -15.67
N PHE A 183 -9.58 -13.73 -14.91
CA PHE A 183 -10.36 -13.65 -13.67
C PHE A 183 -11.87 -13.71 -13.92
N ASN A 184 -12.37 -13.14 -15.02
CA ASN A 184 -13.78 -13.20 -15.38
C ASN A 184 -14.19 -14.57 -15.97
N SER A 185 -13.25 -15.35 -16.53
CA SER A 185 -13.53 -16.68 -17.07
C SER A 185 -13.57 -17.80 -16.02
N CYS A 186 -12.98 -17.59 -14.83
CA CYS A 186 -12.99 -18.57 -13.73
C CYS A 186 -14.17 -18.40 -12.75
N GLY A 187 -15.10 -17.50 -13.03
CA GLY A 187 -16.27 -17.19 -12.17
C GLY A 187 -17.62 -17.66 -12.71
N ARG A 188 -17.66 -18.77 -13.46
CA ARG A 188 -18.92 -19.45 -13.82
C ARG A 188 -18.97 -20.84 -13.22
#